data_AF-A0A918JEU7-F1
#
_entry.id   AF-A0A918JEU7-F1
#
_cell.length_a   1.000
_cell.length_b   1.000
_cell.length_c   1.000
_cell.angle_alpha   90.00
_cell.angle_beta   90.00
_cell.angle_gamma   90.00
#
_symmetry.space_group_name_H-M   'P 1'
#
loop_
_entity.id
_entity.type
_entity.pdbx_description
1 polymer ?
#
loop_
_entity_poly.entity_id
_entity_poly.type
_entity_poly.pdbx_seq_one_letter_code
_entity_poly.pdbx_strand_id
1 'polypeptide(L)' 'MLELREKAESELGDKFDIRAFHDTMLGAGSVPLNVLEANINEWIAAQLPERA' A
#
# COMPACT_ATOMS: atom_id res chain seq x y z
N MET A 1 9.33 3.17 5.13
CA MET A 1 8.88 1.75 5.13
C MET A 1 7.87 1.49 6.24
N LEU A 2 8.24 1.74 7.52
CA LEU A 2 7.30 1.59 8.64
C LEU A 2 6.07 2.51 8.48
N GLU A 3 6.29 3.78 8.14
CA GLU A 3 5.22 4.79 7.98
C GLU A 3 4.21 4.41 6.88
N LEU A 4 4.67 3.83 5.77
CA LEU A 4 3.79 3.37 4.69
C LEU A 4 2.94 2.18 5.09
N ARG A 5 3.51 1.30 5.91
CA ARG A 5 2.81 0.16 6.47
C ARG A 5 1.76 0.62 7.47
N GLU A 6 2.11 1.51 8.40
CA GLU A 6 1.16 2.07 9.37
C GLU A 6 0.02 2.81 8.68
N LYS A 7 0.30 3.56 7.61
CA LYS A 7 -0.73 4.19 6.79
C LYS A 7 -1.66 3.17 6.15
N ALA A 8 -1.11 2.13 5.52
CA ALA A 8 -1.91 1.08 4.90
C ALA A 8 -2.76 0.30 5.93
N GLU A 9 -2.19 -0.04 7.09
CA GLU A 9 -2.91 -0.66 8.21
C GLU A 9 -4.03 0.25 8.73
N SER A 10 -3.80 1.56 8.85
CA SER A 10 -4.82 2.49 9.33
C SER A 10 -5.95 2.73 8.33
N GLU A 11 -5.65 2.81 7.04
CA GLU A 11 -6.64 3.09 5.99
C GLU A 11 -7.47 1.84 5.65
N LEU A 12 -6.82 0.67 5.58
CA LEU A 12 -7.47 -0.58 5.19
C LEU A 12 -8.04 -1.34 6.39
N GLY A 13 -7.49 -1.15 7.59
CA GLY A 13 -7.93 -1.83 8.80
C GLY A 13 -7.96 -3.35 8.60
N ASP A 14 -9.15 -3.94 8.73
CA ASP A 14 -9.37 -5.39 8.57
C ASP A 14 -9.11 -5.90 7.15
N LYS A 15 -9.11 -5.02 6.15
CA LYS A 15 -8.76 -5.34 4.75
C LYS A 15 -7.26 -5.29 4.48
N PHE A 16 -6.43 -4.91 5.45
CA PHE A 16 -5.00 -4.86 5.26
C PHE A 16 -4.41 -6.27 5.13
N ASP A 17 -3.88 -6.59 3.95
CA ASP A 17 -3.14 -7.82 3.75
C ASP A 17 -1.63 -7.53 3.63
N ILE A 18 -0.87 -7.98 4.64
CA ILE A 18 0.58 -7.77 4.70
C ILE A 18 1.34 -8.52 3.58
N ARG A 19 0.78 -9.62 3.05
CA ARG A 19 1.41 -10.32 1.92
C ARG A 19 1.25 -9.50 0.65
N ALA A 20 0.05 -9.00 0.38
CA ALA A 20 -0.21 -8.13 -0.77
C ALA A 20 0.60 -6.81 -0.69
N PHE A 21 0.78 -6.27 0.51
CA PHE A 21 1.66 -5.12 0.75
C PHE A 21 3.12 -5.42 0.39
N HIS A 22 3.67 -6.54 0.86
CA HIS A 22 5.04 -6.94 0.49
C HIS A 22 5.16 -7.30 -0.99
N ASP A 23 4.15 -7.91 -1.60
CA ASP A 23 4.13 -8.25 -3.02
C ASP A 23 4.17 -6.97 -3.88
N THR A 24 3.40 -5.95 -3.51
CA THR A 24 3.43 -4.62 -4.15
C THR A 24 4.82 -3.98 -4.02
N MET A 25 5.46 -4.14 -2.85
CA MET A 25 6.80 -3.62 -2.60
C MET A 25 7.88 -4.34 -3.41
N LEU A 26 7.82 -5.67 -3.49
CA LEU A 26 8.75 -6.49 -4.25
C LEU A 26 8.55 -6.32 -5.76
N GLY A 27 7.29 -6.21 -6.20
CA GLY A 27 6.91 -5.98 -7.59
C GLY A 27 7.33 -4.60 -8.11
N ALA A 28 7.38 -3.59 -7.24
CA ALA A 28 7.90 -2.27 -7.59
C ALA A 28 9.42 -2.27 -7.83
N GLY A 29 10.16 -3.25 -7.29
CA GLY A 29 11.63 -3.33 -7.40
C GLY A 29 12.36 -2.18 -6.69
N SER A 30 13.60 -1.90 -7.10
CA SER A 30 14.39 -0.77 -6.56
C SER A 30 13.93 0.56 -7.18
N VAL A 31 12.74 1.01 -6.81
CA VAL A 31 12.23 2.35 -7.11
C VAL A 31 12.58 3.33 -5.99
N PRO A 32 12.70 4.62 -6.31
CA PRO A 32 12.89 5.64 -5.29
C PRO A 32 11.67 5.73 -4.36
N LEU A 33 11.90 6.17 -3.12
CA LEU A 33 10.91 6.19 -2.05
C LEU A 33 9.61 6.90 -2.44
N ASN A 34 9.69 8.02 -3.14
CA ASN A 34 8.53 8.78 -3.63
C ASN A 34 7.63 7.98 -4.59
N VAL A 35 8.21 7.12 -5.43
CA VAL A 35 7.47 6.26 -6.35
C VAL A 35 6.86 5.09 -5.58
N LEU A 36 7.61 4.53 -4.62
CA LEU A 36 7.07 3.50 -3.73
C LEU A 36 5.85 4.01 -2.95
N GLU A 37 5.92 5.23 -2.40
CA GLU A 37 4.80 5.87 -1.72
C GLU A 37 3.57 6.03 -2.63
N ALA A 38 3.76 6.47 -3.88
CA ALA A 38 2.68 6.60 -4.85
C ALA A 38 2.02 5.24 -5.14
N ASN A 39 2.83 4.20 -5.38
CA ASN A 39 2.33 2.84 -5.65
C ASN A 39 1.53 2.27 -4.48
N ILE A 40 2.02 2.46 -3.24
CA ILE A 40 1.29 2.02 -2.05
C ILE A 40 -0.02 2.81 -1.89
N ASN A 41 -0.02 4.11 -2.14
CA ASN A 41 -1.25 4.91 -2.08
C ASN A 41 -2.28 4.48 -3.13
N GLU A 42 -1.87 4.20 -4.37
CA GLU A 42 -2.77 3.64 -5.39
C GLU A 42 -3.30 2.26 -4.99
N TRP A 43 -2.44 1.39 -4.47
CA TRP A 43 -2.86 0.08 -3.99
C TRP A 43 -3.87 0.18 -2.85
N ILE A 44 -3.66 1.07 -1.87
CA ILE A 44 -4.63 1.34 -0.79
C ILE A 44 -5.95 1.85 -1.39
N ALA A 45 -5.90 2.79 -2.32
CA ALA A 45 -7.10 3.34 -2.97
C ALA A 45 -7.88 2.26 -3.74
N ALA A 46 -7.20 1.30 -4.37
CA ALA A 46 -7.82 0.18 -5.08
C ALA A 46 -8.43 -0.88 -4.13
N GLN A 47 -7.91 -1.00 -2.91
CA GLN A 47 -8.43 -1.89 -1.87
C GLN A 47 -9.63 -1.29 -1.11
N LEU A 48 -9.69 0.05 -1.05
CA LEU A 48 -10.87 0.75 -0.55
C LEU A 48 -12.01 0.56 -1.55
N PRO A 49 -13.16 0.01 -1.12
CA PRO A 49 -14.31 -0.08 -2.00
C PRO A 49 -14.69 1.34 -2.43
N GLU A 50 -14.89 1.56 -3.73
CA GLU A 50 -15.42 2.82 -4.27
C GLU A 50 -16.55 3.29 -3.35
N ARG A 51 -16.30 4.37 -2.61
CA ARG A 51 -17.39 5.07 -1.93
C ARG A 51 -18.21 5.68 -3.06
N ALA A 52 -19.25 4.93 -3.44
CA ALA A 52 -20.29 5.32 -4.38
C ALA A 52 -20.80 6.75 -4.14
#